data_AF-A0A3L6ZJ43-F1
#
_entry.id   AF-A0A3L6ZJ43-F1
#
_cell.length_a   1.000
_cell.length_b   1.000
_cell.length_c   1.000
_cell.angle_alpha   90.00
_cell.angle_beta   90.00
_cell.angle_gamma   90.00
#
_symmetry.space_group_name_H-M   'P 1'
#
loop_
_entity.id
_entity.type
_entity.pdbx_description
1 polymer ?
#
loop_
_entity_poly.entity_id
_entity_poly.type
_entity_poly.pdbx_seq_one_letter_code
_entity_poly.pdbx_strand_id
1 'polypeptide(L)'
;MRGNPAGITNTHVANNIRAARQAIGMDLRTLSDGIAVAGRKLSPSGISKLEAGDRRVDVDDLTVIAYLLRTTPAALLTPPEGQTTLTGVPEEFEPEEIDRWMRGELVLTDEGLFNYWQQEWVICTDRIHHLETTLASMTAPNKDDPERPSAHPKTIAAYQERLDAARARARVIRERGVQLDPEGRVFNAADYIDNYADTHQPGTTTARSSLS
;
A
#
# COMPACT_ATOMS: atom_id res chain seq x y z
N MET A 1 -33.24 -16.74 3.96
CA MET A 1 -31.79 -16.51 4.04
C MET A 1 -31.57 -15.43 5.10
N ARG A 2 -30.90 -15.72 6.23
CA ARG A 2 -30.59 -14.70 7.25
C ARG A 2 -29.11 -14.32 7.08
N GLY A 3 -28.84 -13.05 6.77
CA GLY A 3 -27.50 -12.49 6.57
C GLY A 3 -27.37 -11.69 5.27
N ASN A 4 -26.59 -10.61 5.30
CA ASN A 4 -26.25 -9.81 4.11
C ASN A 4 -25.59 -10.70 3.05
N PRO A 5 -25.81 -10.50 1.74
CA PRO A 5 -25.15 -11.26 0.66
C PRO A 5 -23.61 -11.09 0.70
N ALA A 6 -22.88 -11.95 -0.03
CA ALA A 6 -21.44 -11.78 -0.15
C ALA A 6 -21.16 -10.51 -0.96
N GLY A 7 -20.34 -9.61 -0.42
CA GLY A 7 -19.92 -8.38 -1.09
C GLY A 7 -18.65 -8.56 -1.92
N ILE A 8 -18.25 -7.50 -2.63
CA ILE A 8 -17.10 -7.49 -3.54
C ILE A 8 -15.78 -7.87 -2.85
N THR A 9 -15.63 -7.55 -1.57
CA THR A 9 -14.44 -7.92 -0.78
C THR A 9 -14.27 -9.43 -0.71
N ASN A 10 -15.36 -10.19 -0.60
CA ASN A 10 -15.28 -11.66 -0.61
C ASN A 10 -14.76 -12.18 -1.96
N THR A 11 -15.13 -11.53 -3.06
CA THR A 11 -14.63 -11.86 -4.41
C THR A 11 -13.14 -11.58 -4.52
N HIS A 12 -12.65 -10.45 -3.98
CA HIS A 12 -11.22 -10.15 -3.95
C HIS A 12 -10.44 -11.21 -3.16
N VAL A 13 -10.89 -11.54 -1.95
CA VAL A 13 -10.23 -12.54 -1.10
C VAL A 13 -10.21 -13.92 -1.78
N ALA A 14 -11.32 -14.33 -2.39
CA ALA A 14 -11.40 -15.59 -3.14
C ALA A 14 -10.37 -15.66 -4.27
N ASN A 15 -10.26 -14.58 -5.05
CA ASN A 15 -9.28 -14.46 -6.14
C ASN A 15 -7.84 -14.45 -5.61
N ASN A 16 -7.58 -13.74 -4.52
CA ASN A 16 -6.26 -13.64 -3.90
C ASN A 16 -5.80 -14.99 -3.34
N ILE A 17 -6.68 -15.74 -2.68
CA ILE A 17 -6.41 -17.10 -2.20
C ILE A 17 -6.03 -18.00 -3.36
N ARG A 18 -6.82 -17.98 -4.44
CA ARG A 18 -6.55 -18.75 -5.65
C ARG A 18 -5.20 -18.39 -6.27
N ALA A 19 -4.94 -17.09 -6.44
CA ALA A 19 -3.70 -16.58 -7.04
C ALA A 19 -2.48 -16.96 -6.20
N ALA A 20 -2.53 -16.73 -4.87
CA ALA A 20 -1.44 -17.08 -3.95
C ALA A 20 -1.18 -18.59 -3.93
N ARG A 21 -2.23 -19.42 -3.93
CA ARG A 21 -2.09 -20.88 -4.00
C ARG A 21 -1.45 -21.33 -5.31
N GLN A 22 -1.89 -20.77 -6.44
CA GLN A 22 -1.36 -21.11 -7.76
C GLN A 22 0.09 -20.66 -7.94
N ALA A 23 0.47 -19.50 -7.39
CA ALA A 23 1.83 -18.96 -7.47
C ALA A 23 2.88 -19.90 -6.86
N ILE A 24 2.50 -20.68 -5.84
CA ILE A 24 3.38 -21.66 -5.20
C ILE A 24 3.15 -23.10 -5.70
N GLY A 25 2.31 -23.30 -6.72
CA GLY A 25 2.02 -24.61 -7.30
C GLY A 25 1.28 -25.58 -6.36
N MET A 26 0.62 -25.08 -5.31
CA MET A 26 -0.07 -25.92 -4.34
C MET A 26 -1.43 -26.37 -4.89
N ASP A 27 -1.73 -27.67 -4.85
CA ASP A 27 -3.03 -28.18 -5.25
C ASP A 27 -4.09 -28.04 -4.12
N LEU A 28 -5.37 -28.20 -4.47
CA LEU A 28 -6.47 -28.08 -3.51
C LEU A 28 -6.43 -29.15 -2.42
N ARG A 29 -5.90 -30.33 -2.72
CA ARG A 29 -5.82 -31.44 -1.76
C ARG A 29 -4.80 -31.15 -0.68
N THR A 30 -3.62 -30.68 -1.08
CA THR A 30 -2.53 -30.28 -0.18
C THR A 30 -2.99 -29.16 0.76
N LEU A 31 -3.71 -28.16 0.24
CA LEU A 31 -4.27 -27.10 1.08
C LEU A 31 -5.32 -27.66 2.06
N SER A 32 -6.25 -28.50 1.59
CA SER A 32 -7.25 -29.17 2.44
C SER A 32 -6.61 -29.98 3.56
N ASP A 33 -5.59 -30.77 3.25
CA ASP A 33 -4.87 -31.60 4.22
C ASP A 33 -4.13 -30.71 5.24
N GLY A 34 -3.52 -29.61 4.81
CA GLY A 34 -2.90 -28.62 5.69
C GLY A 34 -3.90 -27.95 6.65
N ILE A 35 -5.10 -27.61 6.16
CA ILE A 35 -6.18 -27.03 6.98
C ILE A 35 -6.67 -28.05 8.02
N ALA A 36 -6.77 -29.34 7.64
CA ALA A 36 -7.11 -30.42 8.54
C ALA A 36 -6.09 -30.60 9.67
N VAL A 37 -4.80 -30.53 9.34
CA VAL A 37 -3.71 -30.56 10.34
C VAL A 37 -3.79 -29.36 11.30
N ALA A 38 -4.21 -28.20 10.81
CA ALA A 38 -4.47 -27.00 11.63
C ALA A 38 -5.78 -27.08 12.46
N GLY A 39 -6.46 -28.24 12.48
CA GLY A 39 -7.65 -28.48 13.30
C GLY A 39 -8.97 -27.99 12.70
N ARG A 40 -8.98 -27.56 11.43
CA ARG A 40 -10.19 -27.09 10.72
C ARG A 40 -10.60 -28.06 9.63
N LYS A 41 -11.91 -28.13 9.34
CA LYS A 41 -12.43 -29.00 8.27
C LYS A 41 -12.82 -28.19 7.05
N LEU A 42 -12.00 -28.27 5.99
CA LEU A 42 -12.31 -27.66 4.71
C LEU A 42 -11.93 -28.60 3.56
N SER A 43 -12.92 -29.20 2.91
CA SER A 43 -12.69 -30.18 1.83
C SER A 43 -12.15 -29.51 0.54
N PRO A 44 -11.50 -30.25 -0.38
CA PRO A 44 -11.02 -29.68 -1.64
C PRO A 44 -12.15 -29.03 -2.47
N SER A 45 -13.36 -29.62 -2.46
CA SER A 45 -14.54 -29.02 -3.08
C SER A 45 -15.00 -27.74 -2.38
N GLY A 46 -14.88 -27.69 -1.04
CA GLY A 46 -15.15 -26.49 -0.25
C GLY A 46 -14.18 -25.35 -0.57
N ILE A 47 -12.89 -25.66 -0.74
CA ILE A 47 -11.87 -24.69 -1.18
C ILE A 47 -12.18 -24.21 -2.59
N SER A 48 -12.50 -25.12 -3.53
CA SER A 48 -12.85 -24.75 -4.91
C SER A 48 -14.03 -23.77 -4.97
N LYS A 49 -15.09 -24.02 -4.19
CA LYS A 49 -16.25 -23.10 -4.07
C LYS A 49 -15.89 -21.77 -3.42
N LEU A 50 -14.96 -21.79 -2.46
CA LEU A 50 -14.45 -20.58 -1.82
C LEU A 50 -13.68 -19.73 -2.83
N GLU A 51 -12.76 -20.33 -3.60
CA GLU A 51 -12.01 -19.65 -4.65
C GLU A 51 -12.88 -19.17 -5.82
N ALA A 52 -14.04 -19.80 -6.04
CA ALA A 52 -15.02 -19.35 -7.03
C ALA A 52 -15.93 -18.21 -6.51
N GLY A 53 -15.88 -17.89 -5.22
CA GLY A 53 -16.78 -16.92 -4.58
C GLY A 53 -18.18 -17.47 -4.25
N ASP A 54 -18.48 -18.72 -4.62
CA ASP A 54 -19.74 -19.42 -4.31
C ASP A 54 -19.90 -19.69 -2.80
N ARG A 55 -18.78 -19.73 -2.08
CA ARG A 55 -18.74 -19.85 -0.62
C ARG A 55 -17.96 -18.66 -0.03
N ARG A 56 -18.46 -18.13 1.08
CA ARG A 56 -17.76 -17.09 1.82
C ARG A 56 -16.51 -17.62 2.51
N VAL A 57 -15.50 -16.76 2.55
CA VAL A 57 -14.33 -16.90 3.40
C VAL A 57 -14.71 -16.39 4.79
N ASP A 58 -14.60 -17.22 5.82
CA ASP A 58 -14.70 -16.74 7.20
C ASP A 58 -13.31 -16.29 7.72
N VAL A 59 -13.29 -15.55 8.83
CA VAL A 59 -12.04 -14.94 9.36
C VAL A 59 -11.01 -15.98 9.85
N ASP A 60 -11.48 -17.14 10.29
CA ASP A 60 -10.59 -18.20 10.74
C ASP A 60 -10.00 -18.95 9.54
N ASP A 61 -10.82 -19.22 8.52
CA ASP A 61 -10.41 -19.81 7.25
C ASP A 61 -9.38 -18.90 6.58
N LEU A 62 -9.61 -17.58 6.55
CA LEU A 62 -8.66 -16.58 6.07
C LEU A 62 -7.30 -16.70 6.78
N THR A 63 -7.32 -16.77 8.11
CA THR A 63 -6.10 -16.84 8.93
C THR A 63 -5.31 -18.12 8.68
N VAL A 64 -5.98 -19.28 8.67
CA VAL A 64 -5.33 -20.57 8.43
C VAL A 64 -4.80 -20.65 7.00
N ILE A 65 -5.56 -20.19 6.00
CA ILE A 65 -5.14 -20.19 4.61
C ILE A 65 -3.93 -19.26 4.42
N ALA A 66 -3.93 -18.06 5.01
CA ALA A 66 -2.78 -17.16 4.96
C ALA A 66 -1.50 -17.82 5.47
N TYR A 67 -1.57 -18.48 6.63
CA TYR A 67 -0.45 -19.20 7.22
C TYR A 67 0.07 -20.33 6.30
N LEU A 68 -0.82 -21.16 5.76
CA LEU A 68 -0.45 -22.28 4.87
C LEU A 68 0.13 -21.81 3.54
N LEU A 69 -0.35 -20.69 3.02
CA LEU A 69 0.15 -20.05 1.80
C LEU A 69 1.39 -19.17 2.03
N ARG A 70 1.90 -19.10 3.28
CA ARG A 70 3.07 -18.28 3.68
C ARG A 70 2.91 -16.80 3.31
N THR A 71 1.70 -16.28 3.50
CA THR A 71 1.35 -14.87 3.32
C THR A 71 0.68 -14.33 4.59
N THR A 72 0.21 -13.08 4.57
CA THR A 72 -0.52 -12.48 5.69
C THR A 72 -2.02 -12.42 5.40
N PRO A 73 -2.89 -12.42 6.44
CA PRO A 73 -4.32 -12.17 6.25
C PRO A 73 -4.59 -10.83 5.55
N ALA A 74 -3.81 -9.80 5.89
CA ALA A 74 -3.88 -8.49 5.23
C ALA A 74 -3.63 -8.60 3.73
N ALA A 75 -2.58 -9.31 3.29
CA ALA A 75 -2.27 -9.48 1.87
C ALA A 75 -3.38 -10.23 1.11
N LEU A 76 -4.08 -11.17 1.74
CA LEU A 76 -5.24 -11.83 1.12
C LEU A 76 -6.48 -10.93 1.09
N LEU A 77 -6.60 -9.98 2.01
CA LEU A 77 -7.68 -9.01 2.04
C LEU A 77 -7.46 -7.83 1.08
N THR A 78 -6.21 -7.46 0.79
CA THR A 78 -5.87 -6.35 -0.10
C THR A 78 -6.49 -6.56 -1.48
N PRO A 79 -7.28 -5.61 -2.02
CA PRO A 79 -7.82 -5.72 -3.37
C PRO A 79 -6.72 -6.00 -4.42
N PRO A 80 -7.06 -6.68 -5.52
CA PRO A 80 -6.16 -6.83 -6.65
C PRO A 80 -5.64 -5.47 -7.14
N GLU A 81 -4.46 -5.47 -7.75
CA GLU A 81 -3.79 -4.24 -8.19
C GLU A 81 -4.71 -3.31 -8.99
N GLY A 82 -4.75 -2.03 -8.59
CA GLY A 82 -5.57 -0.99 -9.21
C GLY A 82 -7.05 -1.00 -8.82
N GLN A 83 -7.53 -1.97 -8.02
CA GLN A 83 -8.89 -1.98 -7.52
C GLN A 83 -8.98 -1.29 -6.16
N THR A 84 -9.98 -0.43 -5.99
CA THR A 84 -10.21 0.34 -4.76
C THR A 84 -11.51 -0.05 -4.05
N THR A 85 -12.43 -0.71 -4.76
CA THR A 85 -13.77 -1.01 -4.25
C THR A 85 -13.73 -2.08 -3.16
N LEU A 86 -14.23 -1.75 -1.98
CA LEU A 86 -14.41 -2.67 -0.87
C LEU A 86 -15.83 -2.56 -0.32
N THR A 87 -16.32 -3.64 0.29
CA THR A 87 -17.70 -3.73 0.78
C THR A 87 -17.89 -2.73 1.93
N GLY A 88 -18.73 -1.73 1.71
CA GLY A 88 -19.00 -0.69 2.71
C GLY A 88 -17.94 0.41 2.80
N VAL A 89 -16.99 0.46 1.87
CA VAL A 89 -15.97 1.50 1.77
C VAL A 89 -16.31 2.41 0.57
N PRO A 90 -16.31 3.74 0.74
CA PRO A 90 -16.48 4.68 -0.38
C PRO A 90 -15.45 4.50 -1.51
N GLU A 91 -15.84 4.91 -2.73
CA GLU A 91 -15.01 4.71 -3.94
C GLU A 91 -14.07 5.88 -4.26
N GLU A 92 -14.04 6.93 -3.42
CA GLU A 92 -13.17 8.11 -3.62
C GLU A 92 -11.69 7.92 -3.25
N PHE A 93 -11.32 6.77 -2.69
CA PHE A 93 -9.95 6.50 -2.27
C PHE A 93 -9.09 6.00 -3.42
N GLU A 94 -7.84 6.44 -3.45
CA GLU A 94 -6.84 6.01 -4.42
C GLU A 94 -6.36 4.58 -4.14
N PRO A 95 -5.90 3.82 -5.15
CA PRO A 95 -5.36 2.47 -4.94
C PRO A 95 -4.25 2.40 -3.88
N GLU A 96 -3.40 3.43 -3.83
CA GLU A 96 -2.36 3.56 -2.82
C GLU A 96 -2.92 3.73 -1.41
N GLU A 97 -3.96 4.56 -1.24
CA GLU A 97 -4.59 4.79 0.07
C GLU A 97 -5.23 3.49 0.60
N ILE A 98 -5.90 2.74 -0.29
CA ILE A 98 -6.43 1.42 0.08
C ILE A 98 -5.31 0.46 0.46
N ASP A 99 -4.23 0.33 -0.32
CA ASP A 99 -3.10 -0.55 0.03
C ASP A 99 -2.49 -0.19 1.40
N ARG A 100 -2.27 1.10 1.67
CA ARG A 100 -1.75 1.58 2.96
C ARG A 100 -2.71 1.32 4.11
N TRP A 101 -4.00 1.52 3.90
CA TRP A 101 -5.02 1.21 4.91
C TRP A 101 -5.04 -0.28 5.25
N MET A 102 -4.97 -1.15 4.23
CA MET A 102 -4.93 -2.61 4.44
C MET A 102 -3.68 -3.08 5.20
N ARG A 103 -2.57 -2.34 5.09
CA ARG A 103 -1.33 -2.57 5.86
C ARG A 103 -1.36 -1.97 7.27
N GLY A 104 -2.38 -1.18 7.60
CA GLY A 104 -2.47 -0.44 8.87
C GLY A 104 -1.53 0.77 8.92
N GLU A 105 -1.06 1.25 7.76
CA GLU A 105 -0.15 2.40 7.61
C GLU A 105 -0.92 3.72 7.41
N LEU A 106 -2.22 3.64 7.11
CA LEU A 106 -3.13 4.76 6.91
C LEU A 106 -4.48 4.47 7.57
N VAL A 107 -5.17 5.50 8.05
CA VAL A 107 -6.59 5.44 8.43
C VAL A 107 -7.39 6.27 7.43
N LEU A 108 -8.41 5.69 6.82
CA LEU A 108 -9.26 6.35 5.80
C LEU A 108 -10.21 7.37 6.43
N THR A 109 -9.64 8.48 6.87
CA THR A 109 -10.28 9.67 7.43
C THR A 109 -9.62 10.89 6.83
N ASP A 110 -10.29 12.04 6.83
CA ASP A 110 -9.72 13.28 6.31
C ASP A 110 -8.38 13.63 6.99
N GLU A 111 -8.29 13.48 8.32
CA GLU A 111 -7.06 13.69 9.08
C GLU A 111 -5.97 12.66 8.73
N GLY A 112 -6.33 11.37 8.63
CA GLY A 112 -5.37 10.33 8.27
C GLY A 112 -4.81 10.51 6.86
N LEU A 113 -5.65 10.88 5.90
CA LEU A 113 -5.26 11.21 4.53
C LEU A 113 -4.37 12.44 4.49
N PHE A 114 -4.77 13.52 5.17
CA PHE A 114 -3.98 14.74 5.29
C PHE A 114 -2.56 14.43 5.78
N ASN A 115 -2.44 13.72 6.89
CA ASN A 115 -1.17 13.37 7.50
C ASN A 115 -0.30 12.51 6.59
N TYR A 116 -0.90 11.49 5.96
CA TYR A 116 -0.20 10.61 5.03
C TYR A 116 0.36 11.37 3.83
N TRP A 117 -0.47 12.17 3.16
CA TRP A 117 -0.04 12.90 1.97
C TRP A 117 0.93 14.06 2.29
N GLN A 118 0.82 14.67 3.47
CA GLN A 118 1.80 15.65 3.95
C GLN A 118 3.16 14.97 4.22
N GLN A 119 3.18 13.80 4.84
CA GLN A 119 4.39 13.01 5.04
C GLN A 119 5.02 12.59 3.71
N GLU A 120 4.22 12.08 2.77
CA GLU A 120 4.69 11.71 1.43
C GLU A 120 5.26 12.91 0.67
N TRP A 121 4.65 14.10 0.82
CA TRP A 121 5.18 15.34 0.27
C TRP A 121 6.55 15.70 0.83
N VAL A 122 6.74 15.64 2.16
CA VAL A 122 8.04 15.91 2.80
C VAL A 122 9.10 14.92 2.31
N ILE A 123 8.80 13.62 2.37
CA ILE A 123 9.72 12.55 1.93
C ILE A 123 10.11 12.73 0.46
N CYS A 124 9.14 13.03 -0.40
CA CYS A 124 9.38 13.21 -1.83
C CYS A 124 10.22 14.47 -2.11
N THR A 125 9.93 15.56 -1.40
CA THR A 125 10.66 16.83 -1.50
C THR A 125 12.12 16.67 -1.07
N ASP A 126 12.37 16.04 0.08
CA ASP A 126 13.73 15.76 0.56
C ASP A 126 14.50 14.87 -0.42
N ARG A 127 13.83 13.86 -0.99
CA ARG A 127 14.43 12.98 -1.99
C ARG A 127 14.81 13.71 -3.27
N ILE A 128 13.96 14.63 -3.75
CA ILE A 128 14.28 15.47 -4.92
C ILE A 128 15.50 16.33 -4.63
N HIS A 129 15.51 17.05 -3.51
CA HIS A 129 16.65 17.90 -3.12
C HIS A 129 17.95 17.11 -3.01
N HIS A 130 17.90 15.92 -2.41
CA HIS A 130 19.07 15.04 -2.31
C HIS A 130 19.58 14.61 -3.69
N LEU A 131 18.69 14.20 -4.58
CA LEU A 131 19.06 13.77 -5.93
C LEU A 131 19.62 14.92 -6.78
N GLU A 132 19.04 16.12 -6.68
CA GLU A 132 19.52 17.32 -7.37
C GLU A 132 20.91 17.72 -6.88
N THR A 133 21.12 17.76 -5.56
CA THR A 133 22.42 18.07 -4.95
C THR A 133 23.48 17.05 -5.37
N THR A 134 23.11 15.77 -5.34
CA THR A 134 24.00 14.67 -5.73
C THR A 134 24.35 14.76 -7.22
N LEU A 135 23.37 14.96 -8.09
CA LEU A 135 23.59 15.13 -9.53
C LEU A 135 24.48 16.33 -9.83
N ALA A 136 24.27 17.46 -9.15
CA ALA A 136 25.12 18.64 -9.31
C ALA A 136 26.59 18.33 -8.96
N SER A 137 26.83 17.55 -7.89
CA SER A 137 28.20 17.11 -7.55
C SER A 137 28.80 16.15 -8.58
N MET A 138 27.98 15.26 -9.16
CA MET A 138 28.38 14.25 -10.14
C MET A 138 28.67 14.82 -11.52
N THR A 139 28.00 15.91 -11.90
CA THR A 139 28.17 16.59 -13.19
C THR A 139 29.21 17.72 -13.12
N ALA A 140 29.68 18.07 -11.92
CA ALA A 140 30.78 19.01 -11.76
C ALA A 140 32.04 18.52 -12.50
N PRO A 141 32.88 19.43 -13.03
CA PRO A 141 34.12 19.06 -13.71
C PRO A 141 35.01 18.16 -12.84
N ASN A 142 35.61 17.14 -13.45
CA ASN A 142 36.59 16.29 -12.77
C ASN A 142 37.84 17.12 -12.43
N LYS A 143 38.43 16.84 -11.26
CA LYS A 143 39.61 17.57 -10.77
C LYS A 143 40.85 17.38 -11.66
N ASP A 144 40.99 16.19 -12.26
CA ASP A 144 42.14 15.82 -13.08
C ASP A 144 41.89 16.03 -14.58
N ASP A 145 40.61 16.01 -15.00
CA ASP A 145 40.19 16.19 -16.39
C ASP A 145 38.92 17.07 -16.46
N PRO A 146 39.05 18.41 -16.50
CA PRO A 146 37.91 19.32 -16.45
C PRO A 146 36.91 19.20 -17.61
N GLU A 147 37.27 18.53 -18.72
CA GLU A 147 36.35 18.27 -19.84
C GLU A 147 35.37 17.14 -19.55
N ARG A 148 35.59 16.38 -18.47
CA ARG A 148 34.75 15.25 -18.07
C ARG A 148 34.02 15.52 -16.76
N PRO A 149 32.82 14.97 -16.58
CA PRO A 149 32.15 15.01 -15.28
C PRO A 149 32.92 14.22 -14.22
N SER A 150 32.72 14.58 -12.95
CA SER A 150 33.35 13.94 -11.80
C SER A 150 32.92 12.48 -11.64
N ALA A 151 31.71 12.13 -12.08
CA ALA A 151 31.19 10.76 -12.06
C ALA A 151 31.04 10.16 -13.47
N HIS A 152 31.00 8.83 -13.53
CA HIS A 152 30.82 8.10 -14.79
C HIS A 152 29.44 8.39 -15.42
N PRO A 153 29.32 8.59 -16.75
CA PRO A 153 28.05 8.94 -17.41
C PRO A 153 26.89 7.99 -17.13
N LYS A 154 27.14 6.67 -17.04
CA LYS A 154 26.11 5.69 -16.67
C LYS A 154 25.55 5.92 -15.26
N THR A 155 26.39 6.33 -14.30
CA THR A 155 25.95 6.64 -12.94
C THR A 155 25.08 7.89 -12.93
N ILE A 156 25.50 8.93 -13.67
CA ILE A 156 24.73 10.17 -13.84
C ILE A 156 23.35 9.85 -14.43
N ALA A 157 23.30 9.07 -15.51
CA ALA A 157 22.03 8.67 -16.14
C ALA A 157 21.10 7.93 -15.19
N ALA A 158 21.62 7.01 -14.36
CA ALA A 158 20.82 6.30 -13.37
C ALA A 158 20.26 7.22 -12.27
N TYR A 159 21.00 8.26 -11.86
CA TYR A 159 20.49 9.25 -10.90
C TYR A 159 19.48 10.21 -11.55
N GLN A 160 19.67 10.54 -12.84
CA GLN A 160 18.71 11.32 -13.62
C GLN A 160 17.35 10.59 -13.67
N GLU A 161 17.34 9.30 -13.97
CA GLU A 161 16.12 8.47 -14.00
C GLU A 161 15.42 8.45 -12.62
N ARG A 162 16.18 8.33 -11.53
CA ARG A 162 15.62 8.40 -10.16
C ARG A 162 15.02 9.76 -9.85
N LEU A 163 15.63 10.85 -10.31
CA LEU A 163 15.11 12.20 -10.13
C LEU A 163 13.82 12.39 -10.93
N ASP A 164 13.77 11.89 -12.17
CA ASP A 164 12.58 11.96 -13.00
C ASP A 164 11.40 11.16 -12.38
N ALA A 165 11.69 9.98 -11.83
CA ALA A 165 10.70 9.20 -11.07
C ALA A 165 10.22 9.93 -9.81
N ALA A 166 11.13 10.56 -9.04
CA ALA A 166 10.75 11.35 -7.86
C ALA A 166 9.88 12.57 -8.25
N ARG A 167 10.20 13.25 -9.36
CA ARG A 167 9.39 14.35 -9.90
C ARG A 167 8.02 13.89 -10.39
N ALA A 168 7.94 12.69 -10.97
CA ALA A 168 6.65 12.08 -11.32
C ALA A 168 5.80 11.82 -10.07
N ARG A 169 6.40 11.29 -9.01
CA ARG A 169 5.73 11.11 -7.71
C ARG A 169 5.26 12.43 -7.10
N ALA A 170 6.09 13.49 -7.17
CA ALA A 170 5.70 14.82 -6.68
C ALA A 170 4.47 15.40 -7.40
N ARG A 171 4.26 15.07 -8.69
CA ARG A 171 3.04 15.47 -9.42
C ARG A 171 1.81 14.78 -8.86
N VAL A 172 1.87 13.46 -8.64
CA VAL A 172 0.78 12.68 -8.03
C VAL A 172 0.42 13.22 -6.63
N ILE A 173 1.44 13.45 -5.79
CA ILE A 173 1.26 14.02 -4.45
C ILE A 173 0.60 15.40 -4.52
N ARG A 174 1.03 16.24 -5.46
CA ARG A 174 0.46 17.58 -5.64
C ARG A 174 -1.00 17.52 -6.07
N GLU A 175 -1.32 16.69 -7.05
CA GLU A 175 -2.68 16.52 -7.55
C GLU A 175 -3.62 16.04 -6.45
N ARG A 176 -3.24 14.98 -5.72
CA ARG A 176 -4.06 14.44 -4.63
C ARG A 176 -4.14 15.37 -3.43
N GLY A 177 -3.03 15.99 -3.02
CA GLY A 177 -3.01 16.93 -1.90
C GLY A 177 -3.90 18.16 -2.12
N VAL A 178 -3.99 18.68 -3.36
CA VAL A 178 -4.93 19.77 -3.68
C VAL A 178 -6.39 19.33 -3.60
N GLN A 179 -6.70 18.08 -3.96
CA GLN A 179 -8.07 17.55 -3.83
C GLN A 179 -8.49 17.41 -2.36
N LEU A 180 -7.56 16.98 -1.50
CA LEU A 180 -7.81 16.77 -0.07
C LEU A 180 -7.82 18.08 0.72
N ASP A 181 -6.93 19.01 0.39
CA ASP A 181 -6.78 20.27 1.09
C ASP A 181 -6.46 21.42 0.12
N PRO A 182 -7.51 22.07 -0.44
CA PRO A 182 -7.34 23.18 -1.37
C PRO A 182 -6.62 24.40 -0.77
N GLU A 183 -6.55 24.51 0.57
CA GLU A 183 -5.82 25.57 1.28
C GLU A 183 -4.29 25.39 1.22
N GLY A 184 -3.82 24.18 0.86
CA GLY A 184 -2.40 23.88 0.63
C GLY A 184 -1.58 23.62 1.89
N ARG A 185 -2.21 23.38 3.04
CA ARG A 185 -1.56 23.03 4.32
C ARG A 185 -0.82 21.69 4.22
N VAL A 186 -1.30 20.75 3.39
CA VAL A 186 -0.56 19.51 3.04
C VAL A 186 0.86 19.80 2.52
N PHE A 187 1.10 20.95 1.90
CA PHE A 187 2.39 21.35 1.34
C PHE A 187 3.16 22.34 2.24
N ASN A 188 2.82 22.39 3.52
CA ASN A 188 3.49 23.25 4.49
C ASN A 188 4.34 22.42 5.47
N ALA A 189 5.66 22.64 5.43
CA ALA A 189 6.61 21.92 6.28
C ALA A 189 6.55 22.31 7.76
N ALA A 190 6.11 23.54 8.09
CA ALA A 190 5.94 23.95 9.48
C ALA A 190 4.81 23.13 10.13
N ASP A 191 3.67 23.01 9.43
CA ASP A 191 2.53 22.23 9.89
C ASP A 191 2.89 20.74 10.08
N TYR A 192 3.78 20.19 9.24
CA TYR A 192 4.26 18.81 9.40
C TYR A 192 5.03 18.60 10.70
N ILE A 193 5.95 19.51 11.05
CA ILE A 193 6.78 19.39 12.26
C ILE A 193 5.89 19.41 13.52
N ASP A 194 4.88 20.27 13.53
CA ASP A 194 3.94 20.40 14.65
C ASP A 194 3.06 19.14 14.77
N ASN A 195 2.64 18.54 13.65
CA ASN A 195 1.80 17.34 13.61
C ASN A 195 2.59 16.02 13.77
N TYR A 196 3.91 16.02 13.56
CA TYR A 196 4.75 14.81 13.57
C TYR A 196 4.74 14.12 14.94
N ALA A 197 4.78 14.89 16.02
CA ALA A 197 4.81 14.36 17.38
C ALA A 197 3.49 13.65 17.78
N ASP A 198 2.37 14.07 17.21
CA ASP A 198 1.04 13.53 17.51
C ASP A 198 0.69 12.30 16.66
N THR A 199 1.23 12.22 15.44
CA THR A 199 0.91 11.15 14.46
C THR A 199 1.84 9.95 14.53
N HIS A 200 3.04 10.09 15.13
CA HIS A 200 4.07 9.05 15.16
C HIS A 200 4.34 8.46 16.56
N GLN A 201 3.37 8.56 17.48
CA GLN A 201 3.46 7.82 18.75
C GLN A 201 3.18 6.32 18.53
N PRO A 202 4.15 5.43 18.80
CA PRO A 202 3.89 3.99 18.73
C PRO A 202 2.82 3.60 19.76
N GLY A 203 1.65 3.16 19.27
CA GLY A 203 0.53 2.70 20.10
C GLY A 203 -0.64 3.67 20.27
N THR A 204 -0.54 4.89 19.73
CA THR A 204 -1.65 5.86 19.76
C THR A 204 -2.32 5.91 18.39
N THR A 205 -3.31 5.04 18.16
CA THR A 205 -4.24 5.25 17.04
C THR A 205 -4.95 6.57 17.29
N THR A 206 -4.68 7.59 16.48
CA THR A 206 -5.42 8.86 16.43
C THR A 206 -6.82 8.63 15.89
N ALA A 207 -7.61 7.86 16.62
CA ALA A 207 -9.06 7.92 16.55
C ALA A 207 -9.51 9.00 17.56
N ARG A 208 -9.23 10.27 17.28
CA ARG A 208 -10.01 11.35 17.92
C ARG A 208 -11.34 11.44 17.18
N SER A 209 -12.26 10.54 17.55
CA SER A 209 -13.67 10.69 17.23
C SER A 209 -14.20 11.99 17.84
N SER A 210 -14.48 12.99 17.01
CA SER A 210 -15.59 13.89 17.24
C SER A 210 -16.68 13.57 16.23
N LEU A 211 -17.39 12.47 16.47
CA LEU A 211 -18.74 12.27 15.93
C LEU A 211 -19.71 12.94 16.90
N SER A 212 -20.28 14.06 16.48
CA SER A 212 -21.60 14.55 16.90
C SER A 212 -22.45 14.69 15.66
#